data_AF-A0A942NNM2-F1
#
_entry.id   AF-A0A942NNM2-F1
#
_cell.length_a   1.000
_cell.length_b   1.000
_cell.length_c   1.000
_cell.angle_alpha   90.00
_cell.angle_beta   90.00
_cell.angle_gamma   90.00
#
_symmetry.space_group_name_H-M   'P 1'
#
loop_
_entity.id
_entity.type
_entity.pdbx_description
1 polymer ?
#
loop_
_entity_poly.entity_id
_entity_poly.type
_entity_poly.pdbx_seq_one_letter_code
_entity_poly.pdbx_strand_id
1 'polypeptide(L)'
;MKRLMSIMMVLLSVSLCAQSVFEFKTKEIEPVTLMATYSMRYTEDSLNTDFLPQEDMLLLIGKNTSCFMSYNYYLFVNSLKKITTDIAYKEWLMNPDLRPPVTRFTYRIIKANDQGKITFYGRVMPDFFTYDEPREIFKWTLCSDTISINGYLCQKAKTKFGGRTWIAWFSTALPYPDGPYKFSGLPGLIVKLNDTQNHYTFEMLS
;
A
#
# COMPACT_ATOMS: atom_id res chain seq x y z
N MET A 1 -29.63 -45.43 -22.48
CA MET A 1 -28.19 -45.28 -22.77
C MET A 1 -27.82 -43.93 -23.37
N LYS A 2 -28.40 -43.50 -24.52
CA LYS A 2 -28.02 -42.22 -25.17
C LYS A 2 -28.12 -40.97 -24.27
N ARG A 3 -29.21 -40.82 -23.50
CA ARG A 3 -29.38 -39.71 -22.54
C ARG A 3 -28.40 -39.73 -21.37
N LEU A 4 -27.99 -40.92 -20.91
CA LEU A 4 -27.03 -41.08 -19.81
C LEU A 4 -25.61 -40.71 -20.26
N MET A 5 -25.23 -41.10 -21.49
CA MET A 5 -23.97 -40.69 -22.10
C MET A 5 -23.90 -39.18 -22.33
N SER A 6 -24.99 -38.54 -22.77
CA SER A 6 -25.03 -37.08 -22.96
C SER A 6 -24.85 -36.30 -21.64
N ILE A 7 -25.48 -36.75 -20.54
CA ILE A 7 -25.32 -36.11 -19.22
C ILE A 7 -23.87 -36.28 -18.70
N MET A 8 -23.27 -37.46 -18.91
CA MET A 8 -21.89 -37.73 -18.50
C MET A 8 -20.88 -36.87 -19.29
N MET A 9 -21.10 -36.65 -20.59
CA MET A 9 -20.27 -35.76 -21.42
C MET A 9 -20.35 -34.29 -20.98
N VAL A 10 -21.53 -33.81 -20.61
CA VAL A 10 -21.72 -32.44 -20.09
C VAL A 10 -20.99 -32.28 -18.75
N LEU A 11 -21.11 -33.24 -17.82
CA LEU A 11 -20.40 -33.19 -16.53
C LEU A 11 -18.87 -33.24 -16.67
N LEU A 12 -18.34 -34.04 -17.60
CA LEU A 12 -16.91 -34.06 -17.91
C LEU A 12 -16.43 -32.72 -18.50
N SER A 13 -17.21 -32.09 -19.39
CA SER A 13 -16.85 -30.78 -19.97
C SER A 13 -16.79 -29.65 -18.93
N VAL A 14 -17.67 -29.66 -17.92
CA VAL A 14 -17.68 -28.68 -16.83
C VAL A 14 -16.44 -28.85 -15.93
N SER A 15 -15.96 -30.09 -15.74
CA SER A 15 -14.76 -30.37 -14.95
C SER A 15 -13.45 -29.92 -15.62
N LEU A 16 -13.36 -30.01 -16.96
CA LEU A 16 -12.18 -29.52 -17.69
C LEU A 16 -12.07 -27.99 -17.67
N CYS A 17 -13.18 -27.26 -17.65
CA CYS A 17 -13.17 -25.79 -17.53
C CYS A 17 -12.83 -25.29 -16.12
N ALA A 18 -12.78 -26.16 -15.11
CA ALA A 18 -12.43 -25.79 -13.73
C ALA A 18 -10.91 -25.76 -13.47
N GLN A 19 -10.09 -26.20 -14.43
CA GLN A 19 -8.63 -26.26 -14.29
C GLN A 19 -7.96 -25.04 -14.94
N SER A 20 -7.86 -23.94 -14.18
CA SER A 20 -6.67 -23.05 -14.11
C SER A 20 -7.03 -21.76 -13.36
N VAL A 21 -7.21 -21.82 -12.04
CA VAL A 21 -7.53 -20.61 -11.23
C VAL A 21 -6.28 -19.81 -10.85
N PHE A 22 -5.08 -20.23 -11.27
CA PHE A 22 -3.82 -19.73 -10.68
C PHE A 22 -2.89 -18.99 -11.64
N GLU A 23 -3.32 -18.64 -12.86
CA GLU A 23 -2.55 -17.73 -13.69
C GLU A 23 -2.82 -16.27 -13.31
N PHE A 24 -2.40 -15.89 -12.11
CA PHE A 24 -2.36 -14.49 -11.70
C PHE A 24 -1.28 -13.80 -12.53
N LYS A 25 -1.65 -13.13 -13.62
CA LYS A 25 -0.73 -12.29 -14.39
C LYS A 25 -0.17 -11.20 -13.46
N THR A 26 1.03 -11.43 -12.95
CA THR A 26 1.77 -10.44 -12.18
C THR A 26 2.75 -9.74 -13.10
N LYS A 27 2.73 -8.42 -13.08
CA LYS A 27 3.73 -7.59 -13.76
C LYS A 27 4.72 -7.11 -12.72
N GLU A 28 5.97 -7.53 -12.84
CA GLU A 28 7.06 -6.91 -12.10
C GLU A 28 7.27 -5.50 -12.65
N ILE A 29 7.34 -4.51 -11.76
CA ILE A 29 7.53 -3.10 -12.13
C ILE A 29 9.02 -2.82 -12.21
N GLU A 30 9.72 -3.00 -11.09
CA GLU A 30 11.17 -2.94 -10.97
C GLU A 30 11.63 -3.50 -9.60
N PRO A 31 12.93 -3.78 -9.41
CA PRO A 31 13.49 -4.17 -8.12
C PRO A 31 13.40 -3.06 -7.05
N VAL A 32 13.18 -3.46 -5.80
CA VAL A 32 13.20 -2.57 -4.64
C VAL A 32 14.64 -2.27 -4.24
N THR A 33 14.96 -0.99 -4.07
CA THR A 33 16.27 -0.48 -3.62
C THR A 33 16.25 -0.06 -2.15
N LEU A 34 15.11 0.45 -1.66
CA LEU A 34 14.89 0.81 -0.26
C LEU A 34 13.51 0.35 0.19
N MET A 35 13.43 -0.14 1.42
CA MET A 35 12.19 -0.43 2.12
C MET A 35 12.16 0.45 3.37
N ALA A 36 11.13 1.27 3.51
CA ALA A 36 10.87 2.05 4.72
C ALA A 36 9.54 1.61 5.34
N THR A 37 9.52 1.44 6.65
CA THR A 37 8.31 1.09 7.40
C THR A 37 7.84 2.30 8.18
N TYR A 38 6.53 2.55 8.21
CA TYR A 38 5.91 3.64 8.93
C TYR A 38 4.84 3.11 9.89
N SER A 39 4.78 3.65 11.10
CA SER A 39 3.61 3.54 11.96
C SER A 39 2.60 4.61 11.54
N MET A 40 1.42 4.19 11.07
CA MET A 40 0.28 5.07 10.81
C MET A 40 -0.67 5.02 12.01
N ARG A 41 -0.83 6.15 12.70
CA ARG A 41 -1.92 6.38 13.66
C ARG A 41 -3.01 7.21 13.01
N TYR A 42 -4.27 6.86 13.24
CA TYR A 42 -5.39 7.59 12.66
C TYR A 42 -6.59 7.65 13.60
N THR A 43 -7.41 8.70 13.44
CA THR A 43 -8.66 8.90 14.18
C THR A 43 -9.83 8.45 13.32
N GLU A 44 -10.60 7.48 13.80
CA GLU A 44 -11.83 7.00 13.13
C GLU A 44 -13.05 7.81 13.55
N ASP A 45 -13.18 8.06 14.85
CA ASP A 45 -14.27 8.84 15.44
C ASP A 45 -13.66 10.04 16.18
N SER A 46 -13.95 11.25 15.69
CA SER A 46 -13.46 12.49 16.30
C SER A 46 -14.04 12.76 17.70
N LEU A 47 -15.11 12.07 18.09
CA LEU A 47 -15.70 12.14 19.43
C LEU A 47 -15.06 11.15 20.41
N ASN A 48 -14.29 10.18 19.92
CA ASN A 48 -13.59 9.19 20.72
C ASN A 48 -12.08 9.25 20.45
N THR A 49 -11.40 10.15 21.15
CA THR A 49 -9.95 10.33 21.03
C THR A 49 -9.12 9.31 21.80
N ASP A 50 -9.75 8.48 22.64
CA ASP A 50 -9.05 7.52 23.51
C ASP A 50 -8.64 6.24 22.76
N PHE A 51 -9.29 5.95 21.62
CA PHE A 51 -8.93 4.85 20.74
C PHE A 51 -8.24 5.39 19.48
N LEU A 52 -6.92 5.20 19.40
CA LEU A 52 -6.11 5.55 18.23
C LEU A 52 -5.60 4.28 17.55
N PRO A 53 -6.36 3.72 16.58
CA PRO A 53 -5.88 2.65 15.73
C PRO A 53 -4.48 2.93 15.16
N GLN A 54 -3.68 1.87 15.12
CA GLN A 54 -2.36 1.88 14.50
C GLN A 54 -2.30 0.81 13.42
N GLU A 55 -1.62 1.13 12.31
CA GLU A 55 -1.32 0.21 11.23
C GLU A 55 0.12 0.44 10.76
N ASP A 56 0.88 -0.64 10.58
CA ASP A 56 2.19 -0.55 9.96
C ASP A 56 2.06 -0.50 8.43
N MET A 57 2.64 0.53 7.85
CA MET A 57 2.62 0.83 6.43
C MET A 57 4.01 0.65 5.83
N LEU A 58 4.04 0.17 4.60
CA LEU A 58 5.26 -0.14 3.86
C LEU A 58 5.41 0.81 2.69
N LEU A 59 6.58 1.43 2.57
CA LEU A 59 7.03 2.16 1.39
C LEU A 59 8.18 1.39 0.73
N LEU A 60 7.90 0.85 -0.45
CA LEU A 60 8.89 0.20 -1.31
C LEU A 60 9.36 1.20 -2.36
N ILE A 61 10.64 1.54 -2.38
CA ILE A 61 11.22 2.48 -3.34
C ILE A 61 12.11 1.69 -4.30
N GLY A 62 11.90 1.86 -5.59
CA GLY A 62 12.76 1.36 -6.68
C GLY A 62 13.59 2.49 -7.28
N LYS A 63 14.03 2.32 -8.54
CA LYS A 63 14.82 3.35 -9.23
C LYS A 63 13.94 4.51 -9.71
N ASN A 64 12.77 4.19 -10.27
CA ASN A 64 11.90 5.18 -10.92
C ASN A 64 10.50 5.25 -10.29
N THR A 65 10.15 4.31 -9.42
CA THR A 65 8.82 4.16 -8.87
C THR A 65 8.88 3.86 -7.38
N SER A 66 7.81 4.19 -6.67
CA SER A 66 7.59 3.74 -5.31
C SER A 66 6.19 3.16 -5.14
N CYS A 67 6.03 2.24 -4.19
CA CYS A 67 4.76 1.60 -3.85
C CYS A 67 4.52 1.73 -2.34
N PHE A 68 3.43 2.39 -1.97
CA PHE A 68 2.97 2.52 -0.59
C PHE A 68 1.73 1.66 -0.35
N MET A 69 1.73 0.86 0.71
CA MET A 69 0.62 -0.04 1.08
C MET A 69 0.70 -0.47 2.55
N SER A 70 -0.34 -1.10 3.07
CA SER A 70 -0.26 -1.75 4.39
C SER A 70 0.74 -2.92 4.37
N TYR A 71 1.50 -3.08 5.46
CA TYR A 71 2.40 -4.23 5.64
C TYR A 71 1.61 -5.55 5.70
N ASN A 72 0.49 -5.56 6.41
CA ASN A 72 -0.42 -6.72 6.47
C ASN A 72 -1.00 -7.06 5.09
N TYR A 73 -1.35 -6.05 4.30
CA TYR A 73 -1.80 -6.29 2.92
C TYR A 73 -0.67 -6.82 2.03
N TYR A 74 0.56 -6.36 2.23
CA TYR A 74 1.74 -6.92 1.55
C TYR A 74 1.93 -8.40 1.88
N LEU A 75 1.85 -8.78 3.18
CA LEU A 75 1.95 -10.17 3.61
C LEU A 75 0.85 -11.03 2.99
N PHE A 76 -0.39 -10.52 2.93
CA PHE A 76 -1.52 -11.20 2.30
C PHE A 76 -1.30 -11.46 0.81
N VAL A 77 -0.89 -10.44 0.05
CA VAL A 77 -0.60 -10.60 -1.38
C VAL A 77 0.57 -11.57 -1.58
N ASN A 78 1.59 -11.50 -0.74
CA ASN A 78 2.76 -12.37 -0.83
C ASN A 78 2.44 -13.83 -0.45
N SER A 79 1.55 -14.07 0.52
CA SER A 79 1.11 -15.44 0.84
C SER A 79 0.36 -16.05 -0.33
N LEU A 80 -0.53 -15.29 -0.97
CA LEU A 80 -1.28 -15.76 -2.14
C LEU A 80 -0.38 -16.03 -3.35
N LYS A 81 0.65 -15.20 -3.60
CA LYS A 81 1.61 -15.41 -4.70
C LYS A 81 2.39 -16.73 -4.60
N LYS A 82 2.58 -17.27 -3.40
CA LYS A 82 3.29 -18.54 -3.17
C LYS A 82 2.40 -19.77 -3.44
N ILE A 83 1.09 -19.58 -3.54
CA ILE A 83 0.13 -20.66 -3.77
C ILE A 83 0.08 -20.97 -5.26
N THR A 84 0.53 -22.16 -5.62
CA THR A 84 0.61 -22.63 -7.01
C THR A 84 -0.35 -23.78 -7.32
N THR A 85 -1.04 -24.32 -6.31
CA THR A 85 -1.92 -25.49 -6.44
C THR A 85 -3.24 -25.32 -5.69
N ASP A 86 -4.30 -25.97 -6.18
CA ASP A 86 -5.61 -25.99 -5.54
C ASP A 86 -5.58 -26.55 -4.10
N ILE A 87 -4.70 -27.52 -3.85
CA ILE A 87 -4.54 -28.14 -2.53
C ILE A 87 -3.98 -27.11 -1.55
N ALA A 88 -2.89 -26.43 -1.93
CA ALA A 88 -2.30 -25.38 -1.10
C ALA A 88 -3.28 -24.20 -0.89
N TYR A 89 -4.10 -23.88 -1.89
CA TYR A 89 -5.13 -22.86 -1.74
C TYR A 89 -6.21 -23.24 -0.75
N LYS A 90 -6.73 -24.47 -0.83
CA LYS A 90 -7.72 -25.00 0.13
C LYS A 90 -7.14 -25.05 1.54
N GLU A 91 -5.88 -25.47 1.68
CA GLU A 91 -5.20 -25.47 2.96
C GLU A 91 -5.09 -24.05 3.55
N TRP A 92 -4.67 -23.07 2.74
CA TRP A 92 -4.61 -21.67 3.14
C TRP A 92 -5.98 -21.09 3.53
N LEU A 93 -7.05 -21.49 2.83
CA LEU A 93 -8.42 -21.06 3.13
C LEU A 93 -8.94 -21.65 4.45
N MET A 94 -8.61 -22.91 4.72
CA MET A 94 -9.14 -23.68 5.85
C MET A 94 -8.30 -23.55 7.12
N ASN A 95 -7.04 -23.12 7.03
CA ASN A 95 -6.14 -22.98 8.17
C ASN A 95 -5.89 -21.50 8.51
N PRO A 96 -6.53 -20.95 9.56
CA PRO A 96 -6.33 -19.58 10.00
C PRO A 96 -4.87 -19.22 10.28
N ASP A 97 -4.04 -20.15 10.73
CA ASP A 97 -2.65 -19.91 11.12
C ASP A 97 -1.75 -19.63 9.92
N LEU A 98 -2.17 -20.03 8.71
CA LEU A 98 -1.48 -19.72 7.46
C LEU A 98 -1.83 -18.33 6.91
N ARG A 99 -2.82 -17.66 7.49
CA ARG A 99 -3.31 -16.37 6.99
C ARG A 99 -2.62 -15.23 7.72
N PRO A 100 -2.00 -14.29 6.98
CA PRO A 100 -1.44 -13.10 7.60
C PRO A 100 -2.54 -12.26 8.26
N PRO A 101 -2.17 -11.38 9.20
CA PRO A 101 -3.12 -10.50 9.87
C PRO A 101 -3.98 -9.72 8.86
N VAL A 102 -5.26 -9.56 9.18
CA VAL A 102 -6.20 -8.81 8.34
C VAL A 102 -5.97 -7.31 8.50
N THR A 103 -6.23 -6.56 7.43
CA THR A 103 -6.17 -5.10 7.42
C THR A 103 -7.35 -4.52 6.65
N ARG A 104 -7.79 -3.33 7.04
CA ARG A 104 -8.76 -2.54 6.26
C ARG A 104 -8.13 -1.74 5.13
N PHE A 105 -6.80 -1.60 5.13
CA PHE A 105 -6.06 -0.80 4.16
C PHE A 105 -5.60 -1.66 2.97
N THR A 106 -6.57 -2.14 2.19
CA THR A 106 -6.33 -3.04 1.04
C THR A 106 -5.98 -2.31 -0.26
N TYR A 107 -5.46 -1.08 -0.17
CA TYR A 107 -5.04 -0.29 -1.32
C TYR A 107 -3.53 -0.38 -1.58
N ARG A 108 -3.12 -0.01 -2.80
CA ARG A 108 -1.73 0.28 -3.16
C ARG A 108 -1.66 1.63 -3.86
N ILE A 109 -0.62 2.39 -3.56
CA ILE A 109 -0.35 3.68 -4.19
C ILE A 109 0.99 3.56 -4.89
N ILE A 110 0.99 3.69 -6.21
CA ILE A 110 2.21 3.64 -7.02
C ILE A 110 2.53 5.06 -7.47
N LYS A 111 3.72 5.55 -7.16
CA LYS A 111 4.18 6.87 -7.59
C LYS A 111 5.26 6.66 -8.65
N ALA A 112 4.97 6.91 -9.91
CA ALA A 112 5.90 6.72 -11.02
C ALA A 112 6.56 8.06 -11.43
N ASN A 113 7.89 8.14 -11.40
CA ASN A 113 8.65 9.34 -11.77
C ASN A 113 8.62 9.58 -13.28
N ASP A 114 8.84 8.53 -14.06
CA ASP A 114 8.89 8.53 -15.52
C ASP A 114 7.56 8.96 -16.18
N GLN A 115 6.44 8.63 -15.53
CA GLN A 115 5.09 8.92 -16.02
C GLN A 115 4.48 10.19 -15.42
N GLY A 116 5.16 10.82 -14.46
CA GLY A 116 4.67 12.03 -13.80
C GLY A 116 3.32 11.85 -13.09
N LYS A 117 2.98 10.63 -12.65
CA LYS A 117 1.66 10.31 -12.07
C LYS A 117 1.74 9.46 -10.80
N ILE A 118 0.67 9.54 -10.01
CA ILE A 118 0.37 8.70 -8.86
C ILE A 118 -0.85 7.86 -9.22
N THR A 119 -0.71 6.53 -9.21
CA THR A 119 -1.81 5.60 -9.47
C THR A 119 -2.27 4.97 -8.16
N PHE A 120 -3.54 5.16 -7.84
CA PHE A 120 -4.18 4.48 -6.72
C PHE A 120 -4.84 3.19 -7.21
N TYR A 121 -4.65 2.11 -6.47
CA TYR A 121 -5.36 0.84 -6.66
C TYR A 121 -6.13 0.55 -5.38
N GLY A 122 -7.45 0.46 -5.49
CA GLY A 122 -8.34 0.15 -4.37
C GLY A 122 -9.26 -1.01 -4.66
N ARG A 123 -10.02 -1.40 -3.64
CA ARG A 123 -11.00 -2.48 -3.72
C ARG A 123 -12.34 -2.00 -3.17
N VAL A 124 -13.40 -2.20 -3.93
CA VAL A 124 -14.80 -2.07 -3.48
C VAL A 124 -15.45 -3.39 -3.87
N MET A 125 -15.61 -4.29 -2.90
CA MET A 125 -16.06 -5.66 -3.16
C MET A 125 -17.33 -5.69 -4.03
N PRO A 126 -17.36 -6.53 -5.09
CA PRO A 126 -16.35 -7.52 -5.49
C PRO A 126 -15.19 -6.96 -6.32
N ASP A 127 -15.28 -5.72 -6.78
CA ASP A 127 -14.43 -5.14 -7.81
C ASP A 127 -13.18 -4.42 -7.28
N PHE A 128 -12.26 -4.21 -8.21
CA PHE A 128 -11.11 -3.32 -8.02
C PHE A 128 -11.34 -2.04 -8.81
N PHE A 129 -10.84 -0.93 -8.27
CA PHE A 129 -10.85 0.34 -8.98
C PHE A 129 -9.46 0.95 -8.98
N THR A 130 -9.18 1.76 -10.00
CA THR A 130 -7.94 2.50 -10.11
C THR A 130 -8.20 3.87 -10.68
N TYR A 131 -7.38 4.83 -10.27
CA TYR A 131 -7.38 6.17 -10.82
C TYR A 131 -5.96 6.75 -10.78
N ASP A 132 -5.69 7.63 -11.73
CA ASP A 132 -4.43 8.38 -11.81
C ASP A 132 -4.63 9.81 -11.32
N GLU A 133 -3.62 10.33 -10.63
CA GLU A 133 -3.47 11.74 -10.26
C GLU A 133 -2.11 12.25 -10.77
N PRO A 134 -1.97 13.55 -11.07
CA PRO A 134 -0.66 14.13 -11.35
C PRO A 134 0.30 13.94 -10.15
N ARG A 135 1.59 13.73 -10.40
CA ARG A 135 2.58 13.56 -9.33
C ARG A 135 2.91 14.88 -8.61
N GLU A 136 2.96 15.99 -9.33
CA GLU A 136 3.28 17.31 -8.80
C GLU A 136 2.05 18.00 -8.16
N ILE A 137 1.37 17.28 -7.28
CA ILE A 137 0.20 17.77 -6.55
C ILE A 137 0.55 18.60 -5.31
N PHE A 138 1.75 18.43 -4.76
CA PHE A 138 2.14 19.07 -3.50
C PHE A 138 2.94 20.35 -3.73
N LYS A 139 2.35 21.49 -3.37
CA LYS A 139 3.05 22.76 -3.25
C LYS A 139 3.60 22.87 -1.83
N TRP A 140 4.85 22.47 -1.64
CA TRP A 140 5.51 22.51 -0.33
C TRP A 140 6.00 23.92 -0.01
N THR A 141 5.73 24.36 1.22
CA THR A 141 6.36 25.53 1.83
C THR A 141 7.40 25.04 2.82
N LEU A 142 8.68 25.21 2.48
CA LEU A 142 9.79 24.88 3.37
C LEU A 142 9.80 25.85 4.56
N CYS A 143 10.05 25.34 5.76
CA CYS A 143 10.18 26.12 6.98
C CYS A 143 11.62 26.02 7.49
N SER A 144 12.05 26.98 8.30
CA SER A 144 13.40 26.99 8.91
C SER A 144 13.51 26.07 10.12
N ASP A 145 12.40 25.60 10.69
CA ASP A 145 12.40 24.69 11.84
C ASP A 145 13.10 23.37 11.49
N THR A 146 13.93 22.91 12.41
CA THR A 146 14.60 21.60 12.34
C THR A 146 14.35 20.80 13.63
N ILE A 147 14.41 19.48 13.51
CA ILE A 147 14.28 18.54 14.63
C ILE A 147 15.06 17.26 14.32
N SER A 148 15.55 16.56 15.35
CA SER A 148 16.12 15.22 15.18
C SER A 148 15.05 14.16 15.40
N ILE A 149 14.85 13.27 14.42
CA ILE A 149 13.92 12.13 14.51
C ILE A 149 14.68 10.87 14.12
N ASN A 150 14.71 9.86 15.00
CA ASN A 150 15.44 8.61 14.80
C ASN A 150 16.91 8.81 14.37
N GLY A 151 17.57 9.85 14.88
CA GLY A 151 18.96 10.19 14.54
C GLY A 151 19.14 11.01 13.26
N TYR A 152 18.07 11.28 12.50
CA TYR A 152 18.12 12.11 11.30
C TYR A 152 17.77 13.56 11.60
N LEU A 153 18.63 14.49 11.18
CA LEU A 153 18.28 15.90 11.15
C LEU A 153 17.21 16.13 10.08
N CYS A 154 16.03 16.56 10.51
CA CYS A 154 14.87 16.77 9.67
C CYS A 154 14.52 18.25 9.57
N GLN A 155 14.14 18.70 8.38
CA GLN A 155 13.59 20.03 8.12
C GLN A 155 12.07 19.94 7.99
N LYS A 156 11.38 20.97 8.49
CA LYS A 156 9.93 21.09 8.38
C LYS A 156 9.50 21.60 7.01
N ALA A 157 8.42 21.04 6.49
CA ALA A 157 7.69 21.56 5.35
C ALA A 157 6.18 21.50 5.61
N LYS A 158 5.41 22.38 4.97
CA LYS A 158 3.95 22.40 5.04
C LYS A 158 3.33 22.33 3.65
N THR A 159 2.18 21.69 3.53
CA THR A 159 1.37 21.76 2.31
C THR A 159 -0.11 21.62 2.63
N LYS A 160 -0.97 21.93 1.64
CA LYS A 160 -2.41 21.70 1.72
C LYS A 160 -2.81 20.65 0.71
N PHE A 161 -3.49 19.59 1.17
CA PHE A 161 -3.91 18.49 0.31
C PHE A 161 -5.14 17.79 0.91
N GLY A 162 -6.12 17.45 0.07
CA GLY A 162 -7.32 16.73 0.49
C GLY A 162 -8.12 17.44 1.59
N GLY A 163 -8.21 18.78 1.54
CA GLY A 163 -8.89 19.59 2.55
C GLY A 163 -8.13 19.74 3.88
N ARG A 164 -6.91 19.21 4.01
CA ARG A 164 -6.10 19.23 5.23
C ARG A 164 -4.83 20.04 5.04
N THR A 165 -4.34 20.61 6.14
CA THR A 165 -2.98 21.15 6.20
C THR A 165 -2.07 20.10 6.81
N TRP A 166 -0.99 19.78 6.10
CA TRP A 166 -0.03 18.75 6.47
C TRP A 166 1.28 19.38 6.90
N ILE A 167 1.90 18.81 7.92
CA ILE A 167 3.24 19.11 8.39
C ILE A 167 4.09 17.87 8.11
N ALA A 168 5.13 18.05 7.30
CA ALA A 168 6.12 17.03 7.01
C ALA A 168 7.45 17.40 7.67
N TRP A 169 8.16 16.39 8.16
CA TRP A 169 9.56 16.47 8.58
C TRP A 169 10.34 15.53 7.68
N PHE A 170 11.24 16.08 6.87
CA PHE A 170 12.02 15.32 5.89
C PHE A 170 13.51 15.46 6.15
N SER A 171 14.30 14.45 5.80
CA SER A 171 15.76 14.48 5.97
C SER A 171 16.48 14.31 4.64
N THR A 172 17.41 15.22 4.33
CA THR A 172 18.28 15.14 3.15
C THR A 172 19.38 14.09 3.30
N ALA A 173 19.64 13.59 4.51
CA ALA A 173 20.51 12.44 4.75
C ALA A 173 19.95 11.14 4.16
N LEU A 174 18.63 11.11 3.91
CA LEU A 174 17.94 10.06 3.17
C LEU A 174 17.50 10.67 1.81
N PRO A 175 18.34 10.62 0.76
CA PRO A 175 18.15 11.36 -0.48
C PRO A 175 17.10 10.73 -1.41
N TYR A 176 15.96 10.31 -0.84
CA TYR A 176 14.82 9.73 -1.52
C TYR A 176 13.65 10.73 -1.45
N PRO A 177 13.31 11.44 -2.54
CA PRO A 177 12.28 12.49 -2.54
C PRO A 177 10.84 11.92 -2.50
N ASP A 178 10.56 11.08 -1.51
CA ASP A 178 9.35 10.28 -1.34
C ASP A 178 8.86 10.30 0.12
N GLY A 179 7.80 9.57 0.43
CA GLY A 179 7.20 9.54 1.75
C GLY A 179 5.94 8.69 1.86
N PRO A 180 5.27 8.71 3.02
CA PRO A 180 4.09 7.90 3.25
C PRO A 180 2.88 8.40 2.42
N TYR A 181 1.93 7.49 2.19
CA TYR A 181 0.71 7.76 1.42
C TYR A 181 1.02 8.28 0.01
N LYS A 182 0.40 9.38 -0.40
CA LYS A 182 0.64 10.04 -1.70
C LYS A 182 1.82 11.01 -1.67
N PHE A 183 2.29 11.42 -0.49
CA PHE A 183 3.23 12.54 -0.32
C PHE A 183 4.62 12.24 -0.88
N SER A 184 5.17 13.19 -1.63
CA SER A 184 6.50 13.12 -2.25
C SER A 184 6.97 14.53 -2.64
N GLY A 185 8.18 14.64 -3.20
CA GLY A 185 8.66 15.87 -3.83
C GLY A 185 9.40 16.84 -2.90
N LEU A 186 9.74 16.43 -1.68
CA LEU A 186 10.70 17.14 -0.83
C LEU A 186 12.13 16.68 -1.18
N PRO A 187 13.17 17.48 -0.87
CA PRO A 187 14.58 17.14 -1.18
C PRO A 187 15.15 15.89 -0.46
N GLY A 188 14.35 15.16 0.30
CA GLY A 188 14.72 13.95 1.02
C GLY A 188 13.49 13.22 1.55
N LEU A 189 13.72 12.09 2.21
CA LEU A 189 12.64 11.21 2.65
C LEU A 189 11.84 11.87 3.77
N ILE A 190 10.52 11.83 3.66
CA ILE A 190 9.63 12.25 4.74
C ILE A 190 9.71 11.22 5.88
N VAL A 191 10.32 11.61 6.98
CA VAL A 191 10.50 10.79 8.18
C VAL A 191 9.25 10.82 9.06
N LYS A 192 8.57 11.97 9.12
CA LYS A 192 7.31 12.13 9.85
C LYS A 192 6.35 13.02 9.09
N LEU A 193 5.08 12.66 9.11
CA LEU A 193 4.03 13.42 8.45
C LEU A 193 2.76 13.37 9.31
N ASN A 194 2.16 14.52 9.57
CA ASN A 194 0.85 14.57 10.24
C ASN A 194 0.03 15.74 9.72
N ASP A 195 -1.30 15.59 9.75
CA ASP A 195 -2.16 16.76 9.58
C ASP A 195 -2.20 17.60 10.86
N THR A 196 -2.58 18.87 10.75
CA THR A 196 -2.58 19.81 11.88
C THR A 196 -3.51 19.42 13.04
N GLN A 197 -4.48 18.53 12.81
CA GLN A 197 -5.38 18.01 13.84
C GLN A 197 -4.94 16.62 14.36
N ASN A 198 -3.83 16.09 13.85
CA ASN A 198 -3.30 14.76 14.16
C ASN A 198 -4.28 13.60 13.89
N HIS A 199 -5.28 13.81 13.03
CA HIS A 199 -6.20 12.75 12.61
C HIS A 199 -5.50 11.66 11.81
N TYR A 200 -4.38 11.99 11.15
CA TYR A 200 -3.45 11.06 10.54
C TYR A 200 -2.04 11.46 10.93
N THR A 201 -1.28 10.50 11.43
CA THR A 201 0.15 10.64 11.70
C THR A 201 0.88 9.43 11.15
N PHE A 202 1.90 9.66 10.34
CA PHE A 202 2.84 8.67 9.85
C PHE A 202 4.21 8.97 10.43
N GLU A 203 4.84 7.98 11.05
CA GLU A 203 6.16 8.10 11.67
C GLU A 203 7.01 6.92 11.24
N MET A 204 8.15 7.20 10.61
CA MET A 204 9.07 6.17 10.11
C MET A 204 9.63 5.37 11.28
N LEU A 205 9.64 4.04 11.14
CA LEU A 205 10.13 3.09 12.15
C LEU A 205 11.52 2.59 11.80
N SER A 206 11.75 2.22 10.54
CA SER A 206 12.97 1.63 10.01
C SER A 206 13.18 1.99 8.55
#